data_AF-A0A0T5ZB88-F1
#
_entry.id   AF-A0A0T5ZB88-F1
#
_cell.length_a   1.000
_cell.length_b   1.000
_cell.length_c   1.000
_cell.angle_alpha   90.00
_cell.angle_beta   90.00
_cell.angle_gamma   90.00
#
_symmetry.space_group_name_H-M   'P 1'
#
loop_
_entity.id
_entity.type
_entity.pdbx_description
1 polymer ?
#
loop_
_entity_poly.entity_id
_entity_poly.type
_entity_poly.pdbx_seq_one_letter_code
_entity_poly.pdbx_strand_id
1 'polypeptide(L)'
;MGGGHSVGVLKRAVKLDLQVEPEAGQLAVKVQLHNKSAHNVPTGAPFRNMYLKLSAFDVNGKLLWQNFQKHPMKEDPQAFFVYALADKEGKPAMPPMATQVVKNTRLQPYERRALEYRIAADNVKSVRAELYFNLLSPGMVKKMKALPDALKAPKRIGWSEVQL
;
A
#
# COMPACT_ATOMS: atom_id res chain seq x y z
N MET A 1 16.91 3.06 18.61
CA MET A 1 15.48 2.66 18.51
C MET A 1 15.09 2.54 17.04
N GLY A 2 14.44 1.44 16.62
CA GLY A 2 14.06 1.18 15.23
C GLY A 2 12.66 1.68 14.88
N GLY A 3 12.44 2.08 13.62
CA GLY A 3 11.15 2.58 13.13
C GLY A 3 11.07 2.51 11.60
N GLY A 4 10.64 3.58 10.93
CA GLY A 4 10.50 3.61 9.47
C GLY A 4 11.78 3.33 8.66
N HIS A 5 12.96 3.43 9.26
CA HIS A 5 14.24 3.10 8.61
C HIS A 5 14.70 1.66 8.88
N SER A 6 13.93 0.86 9.62
CA SER A 6 14.24 -0.54 9.93
C SER A 6 13.23 -1.48 9.27
N VAL A 7 13.65 -2.16 8.21
CA VAL A 7 12.80 -3.12 7.48
C VAL A 7 12.30 -4.25 8.40
N GLY A 8 13.13 -4.70 9.34
CA GLY A 8 12.74 -5.72 10.32
C GLY A 8 11.57 -5.27 11.21
N VAL A 9 11.58 -4.01 11.66
CA VAL A 9 10.46 -3.43 12.42
C VAL A 9 9.22 -3.28 11.53
N LEU A 10 9.39 -2.75 10.32
CA LEU A 10 8.28 -2.56 9.38
C LEU A 10 7.57 -3.86 9.01
N LYS A 11 8.32 -4.95 8.77
CA LYS A 11 7.77 -6.29 8.49
C LYS A 11 6.93 -6.85 9.63
N ARG A 12 7.14 -6.36 10.86
CA ARG A 12 6.36 -6.75 12.03
C ARG A 12 5.22 -5.78 12.34
N ALA A 13 5.09 -4.65 11.65
CA ALA A 13 4.06 -3.66 11.94
C ALA A 13 2.67 -4.05 11.42
N VAL A 14 2.62 -4.71 10.25
CA VAL A 14 1.37 -5.10 9.59
C VAL A 14 1.43 -6.59 9.24
N LYS A 15 0.41 -7.35 9.65
CA LYS A 15 0.18 -8.70 9.12
C LYS A 15 -0.63 -8.57 7.83
N LEU A 16 -0.20 -9.24 6.77
CA LEU A 16 -0.93 -9.32 5.50
C LEU A 16 -1.28 -10.78 5.26
N ASP A 17 -2.56 -11.05 5.07
CA ASP A 17 -3.08 -12.35 4.65
C ASP A 17 -3.84 -12.17 3.31
N LEU A 18 -3.78 -13.18 2.45
CA LEU A 18 -4.43 -13.19 1.13
C LEU A 18 -5.32 -14.42 1.04
N GLN A 19 -6.58 -14.20 0.65
CA GLN A 19 -7.55 -15.24 0.36
C GLN A 19 -8.02 -15.07 -1.07
N VAL A 20 -8.14 -16.18 -1.78
CA VAL A 20 -8.58 -16.22 -3.18
C VAL A 20 -9.57 -17.36 -3.32
N GLU A 21 -10.78 -17.03 -3.77
CA GLU A 21 -11.87 -17.97 -3.97
C GLU A 21 -12.33 -17.89 -5.43
N PRO A 22 -12.45 -19.02 -6.13
CA PRO A 22 -13.08 -19.04 -7.45
C PRO A 22 -14.57 -18.68 -7.34
N GLU A 23 -15.01 -17.70 -8.13
CA GLU A 23 -16.42 -17.38 -8.39
C GLU A 23 -16.67 -17.57 -9.89
N ALA A 24 -17.88 -17.92 -10.33
CA ALA A 24 -18.16 -18.25 -11.74
C ALA A 24 -17.56 -17.21 -12.73
N GLY A 25 -16.44 -17.56 -13.40
CA GLY A 25 -15.72 -16.72 -14.37
C GLY A 25 -14.73 -15.68 -13.80
N GLN A 26 -14.55 -15.60 -12.48
CA GLN A 26 -13.66 -14.64 -11.82
C GLN A 26 -13.05 -15.20 -10.51
N LEU A 27 -12.11 -14.46 -9.94
CA LEU A 27 -11.55 -14.73 -8.62
C LEU A 27 -12.04 -13.64 -7.67
N ALA A 28 -12.71 -14.05 -6.59
CA ALA A 28 -12.91 -13.21 -5.43
C ALA A 28 -11.62 -13.19 -4.60
N VAL A 29 -11.01 -12.02 -4.47
CA VAL A 29 -9.75 -11.86 -3.76
C VAL A 29 -9.95 -10.93 -2.58
N LYS A 30 -9.57 -11.40 -1.40
CA LYS A 30 -9.62 -10.62 -0.15
C LYS A 30 -8.23 -10.49 0.45
N VAL A 31 -7.75 -9.25 0.52
CA VAL A 31 -6.48 -8.91 1.19
C VAL A 31 -6.79 -8.38 2.58
N GLN A 32 -6.39 -9.12 3.61
CA GLN A 32 -6.58 -8.72 5.00
C GLN A 32 -5.29 -8.09 5.53
N LEU A 33 -5.42 -6.88 6.05
CA LEU A 33 -4.33 -6.12 6.66
C LEU A 33 -4.66 -5.92 8.14
N HIS A 34 -3.75 -6.32 9.03
CA HIS A 34 -3.88 -6.08 10.46
C HIS A 34 -2.72 -5.23 10.96
N ASN A 35 -3.00 -4.00 11.36
CA ASN A 35 -2.05 -3.17 12.08
C ASN A 35 -1.84 -3.74 13.49
N LYS A 36 -0.62 -4.12 13.84
CA LYS A 36 -0.31 -4.67 15.17
C LYS A 36 0.17 -3.63 16.18
N SER A 37 0.14 -2.35 15.80
CA SER A 37 0.67 -1.23 16.58
C SER A 37 -0.45 -0.48 17.29
N ALA A 38 -0.14 0.10 18.45
CA ALA A 38 -1.02 0.99 19.22
C ALA A 38 -1.19 2.41 18.60
N HIS A 39 -0.67 2.63 17.40
CA HIS A 39 -0.73 3.89 16.67
C HIS A 39 -1.03 3.61 15.20
N ASN A 40 -1.33 4.66 14.43
CA ASN A 40 -1.55 4.53 13.00
C ASN A 40 -0.36 3.89 12.29
N VAL A 41 -0.56 3.12 11.23
CA VAL A 41 0.51 2.65 10.37
C VAL A 41 0.31 3.17 8.95
N PRO A 42 1.24 4.00 8.43
CA PRO A 42 2.44 4.53 9.11
C PRO A 42 2.19 5.80 9.96
N THR A 43 2.71 5.87 11.19
CA THR A 43 2.66 7.09 12.05
C THR A 43 3.88 8.01 11.84
N GLY A 44 3.92 9.14 12.55
CA GLY A 44 5.01 10.11 12.56
C GLY A 44 4.88 11.12 11.43
N ALA A 45 5.87 11.17 10.54
CA ALA A 45 5.92 12.17 9.49
C ALA A 45 4.73 12.04 8.50
N PRO A 46 4.12 13.15 8.08
CA PRO A 46 2.87 13.14 7.30
C PRO A 46 3.05 12.59 5.86
N PHE A 47 4.28 12.58 5.35
CA PHE A 47 4.61 12.06 4.02
C PHE A 47 4.91 10.55 4.01
N ARG A 48 4.91 9.89 5.17
CA ARG A 48 4.95 8.42 5.23
C ARG A 48 3.68 7.86 4.61
N ASN A 49 3.82 6.85 3.78
CA ASN A 49 2.68 6.18 3.15
C ASN A 49 2.98 4.71 2.95
N MET A 50 1.92 3.93 2.77
CA MET A 50 2.02 2.57 2.26
C MET A 50 1.15 2.43 1.02
N TYR A 51 1.46 1.43 0.21
CA TYR A 51 0.54 0.99 -0.83
C TYR A 51 0.54 -0.53 -0.97
N LEU A 52 -0.62 -1.08 -1.33
CA LEU A 52 -0.79 -2.49 -1.66
C LEU A 52 -0.75 -2.69 -3.18
N LYS A 53 0.16 -3.53 -3.66
CA LYS A 53 0.16 -4.06 -5.02
C LYS A 53 -0.46 -5.45 -5.01
N LEU A 54 -1.51 -5.66 -5.80
CA LEU A 54 -2.12 -6.96 -6.04
C LEU A 54 -1.88 -7.32 -7.50
N SER A 55 -1.45 -8.55 -7.77
CA SER A 55 -1.09 -8.99 -9.11
C SER A 55 -1.52 -10.44 -9.31
N ALA A 56 -1.99 -10.75 -10.52
CA ALA A 56 -2.37 -12.10 -10.95
C ALA A 56 -1.46 -12.53 -12.10
N PHE A 57 -1.01 -13.78 -12.07
CA PHE A 57 -0.05 -14.32 -13.03
C PHE A 57 -0.52 -15.62 -13.65
N ASP A 58 -0.05 -15.91 -14.86
CA ASP A 58 -0.24 -17.21 -15.51
C ASP A 58 0.74 -18.28 -15.00
N VAL A 59 0.69 -19.48 -15.60
CA VAL A 59 1.56 -20.63 -15.28
C VAL A 59 3.05 -20.34 -15.47
N ASN A 60 3.42 -19.39 -16.34
CA ASN A 60 4.80 -19.00 -16.62
C ASN A 60 5.25 -17.82 -15.77
N GLY A 61 4.41 -17.33 -14.85
CA GLY A 61 4.67 -16.12 -14.07
C GLY A 61 4.50 -14.83 -14.86
N LYS A 62 3.84 -14.85 -16.03
CA LYS A 62 3.51 -13.64 -16.79
C LYS A 62 2.39 -12.90 -16.08
N LEU A 63 2.57 -11.60 -15.89
CA LEU A 63 1.54 -10.73 -15.31
C LEU A 63 0.32 -10.65 -16.24
N LEU A 64 -0.84 -11.08 -15.74
CA LEU A 64 -2.13 -11.00 -16.45
C LEU A 64 -2.95 -9.79 -15.99
N TRP A 65 -2.89 -9.48 -14.70
CA TRP A 65 -3.67 -8.38 -14.11
C TRP A 65 -2.92 -7.76 -12.92
N GLN A 66 -3.11 -6.45 -12.70
CA GLN A 66 -2.68 -5.75 -11.49
C GLN A 66 -3.64 -4.61 -11.14
N ASN A 67 -3.76 -4.30 -9.85
CA ASN A 67 -4.68 -3.27 -9.35
C ASN A 67 -4.29 -1.83 -9.78
N PHE A 68 -3.04 -1.58 -10.15
CA PHE A 68 -2.59 -0.33 -10.75
C PHE A 68 -1.36 -0.54 -11.63
N GLN A 69 -1.14 0.35 -12.60
CA GLN A 69 0.01 0.34 -13.50
C GLN A 69 1.18 1.20 -12.98
N LYS A 70 0.90 2.43 -12.53
CA LYS A 70 1.94 3.37 -12.08
C LYS A 70 1.90 3.61 -10.58
N HIS A 71 0.73 3.99 -10.04
CA HIS A 71 0.59 4.24 -8.60
C HIS A 71 -0.88 4.22 -8.16
N PRO A 72 -1.22 3.61 -7.01
CA PRO A 72 -2.63 3.44 -6.59
C PRO A 72 -3.33 4.74 -6.23
N MET A 73 -2.60 5.80 -5.89
CA MET A 73 -3.18 7.12 -5.57
C MET A 73 -4.28 7.60 -6.55
N LYS A 74 -4.15 7.29 -7.85
CA LYS A 74 -5.18 7.61 -8.87
C LYS A 74 -5.93 6.38 -9.38
N GLU A 75 -5.25 5.24 -9.46
CA GLU A 75 -5.76 4.04 -10.14
C GLU A 75 -6.47 3.07 -9.19
N ASP A 76 -6.07 3.01 -7.92
CA ASP A 76 -6.70 2.18 -6.88
C ASP A 76 -6.60 2.84 -5.49
N PRO A 77 -7.36 3.91 -5.22
CA PRO A 77 -7.16 4.73 -4.02
C PRO A 77 -7.40 4.01 -2.69
N GLN A 78 -8.11 2.87 -2.68
CA GLN A 78 -8.28 2.02 -1.48
C GLN A 78 -6.98 1.30 -1.10
N ALA A 79 -6.11 1.01 -2.08
CA ALA A 79 -4.80 0.41 -1.86
C ALA A 79 -3.73 1.44 -1.46
N PHE A 80 -4.08 2.71 -1.26
CA PHE A 80 -3.14 3.76 -0.86
C PHE A 80 -3.43 4.28 0.55
N PHE A 81 -2.45 4.09 1.45
CA PHE A 81 -2.55 4.40 2.88
C PHE A 81 -1.73 5.65 3.17
N VAL A 82 -2.39 6.80 3.27
CA VAL A 82 -1.74 8.12 3.30
C VAL A 82 -2.45 9.06 4.27
N TYR A 83 -1.69 10.03 4.78
CA TYR A 83 -2.20 11.21 5.46
C TYR A 83 -2.06 12.41 4.52
N ALA A 84 -3.19 12.86 3.97
CA ALA A 84 -3.26 13.96 3.02
C ALA A 84 -3.65 15.25 3.73
N LEU A 85 -2.84 16.27 3.48
CA LEU A 85 -2.93 17.60 4.07
C LEU A 85 -3.31 18.61 2.99
N ALA A 86 -4.08 19.63 3.38
CA ALA A 86 -4.47 20.72 2.51
C ALA A 86 -4.42 22.09 3.20
N ASP A 87 -4.36 23.14 2.39
CA ASP A 87 -4.56 24.53 2.81
C ASP A 87 -6.05 24.84 3.05
N LYS A 88 -6.37 26.11 3.33
CA LYS A 88 -7.72 26.58 3.61
C LYS A 88 -8.65 26.43 2.41
N GLU A 89 -8.12 26.43 1.19
CA GLU A 89 -8.89 26.25 -0.04
C GLU A 89 -9.03 24.77 -0.44
N GLY A 90 -8.52 23.85 0.36
CA GLY A 90 -8.61 22.41 0.10
C GLY A 90 -7.58 21.89 -0.91
N LYS A 91 -6.58 22.69 -1.29
CA LYS A 91 -5.52 22.25 -2.21
C LYS A 91 -4.42 21.51 -1.45
N PRO A 92 -3.77 20.49 -2.06
CA PRO A 92 -2.68 19.76 -1.42
C PRO A 92 -1.56 20.70 -0.95
N ALA A 93 -1.25 20.67 0.34
CA ALA A 93 -0.29 21.58 0.96
C ALA A 93 0.86 20.84 1.65
N MET A 94 2.03 21.50 1.71
CA MET A 94 3.14 21.03 2.52
C MET A 94 2.79 21.13 4.01
N PRO A 95 3.30 20.22 4.87
CA PRO A 95 2.91 20.21 6.29
C PRO A 95 3.00 21.54 7.03
N PRO A 96 4.03 22.38 6.83
CA PRO A 96 4.10 23.70 7.49
C PRO A 96 3.02 24.69 7.05
N MET A 97 2.42 24.50 5.87
CA MET A 97 1.42 25.38 5.26
C MET A 97 0.01 24.80 5.31
N ALA A 98 -0.13 23.54 5.74
CA ALA A 98 -1.41 22.88 5.80
C ALA A 98 -2.23 23.40 6.99
N THR A 99 -3.50 23.67 6.75
CA THR A 99 -4.45 24.10 7.79
C THR A 99 -5.47 23.02 8.11
N GLN A 100 -5.55 21.96 7.31
CA GLN A 100 -6.51 20.90 7.51
C GLN A 100 -6.02 19.54 6.99
N VAL A 101 -6.65 18.50 7.51
CA VAL A 101 -6.50 17.12 7.06
C VAL A 101 -7.67 16.80 6.14
N VAL A 102 -7.37 16.46 4.89
CA VAL A 102 -8.41 16.12 3.89
C VAL A 102 -8.63 14.62 3.76
N LYS A 103 -7.62 13.81 4.07
CA LYS A 103 -7.74 12.35 4.02
C LYS A 103 -6.78 11.68 4.99
N ASN A 104 -7.25 10.67 5.71
CA ASN A 104 -6.38 9.77 6.46
C ASN A 104 -6.78 8.32 6.20
N THR A 105 -6.18 7.69 5.19
CA THR A 105 -6.43 6.27 4.83
C THR A 105 -5.43 5.32 5.47
N ARG A 106 -4.62 5.79 6.41
CA ARG A 106 -3.69 4.93 7.15
C ARG A 106 -4.47 3.88 7.96
N LEU A 107 -3.80 2.78 8.31
CA LEU A 107 -4.39 1.82 9.23
C LEU A 107 -4.41 2.46 10.62
N GLN A 108 -5.58 2.50 11.26
CA GLN A 108 -5.78 2.99 12.63
C GLN A 108 -5.18 2.01 13.66
N PRO A 109 -5.03 2.39 14.94
CA PRO A 109 -4.48 1.50 15.96
C PRO A 109 -5.25 0.18 16.00
N TYR A 110 -4.53 -0.95 15.95
CA TYR A 110 -5.09 -2.30 15.96
C TYR A 110 -6.13 -2.63 14.87
N GLU A 111 -6.23 -1.79 13.83
CA GLU A 111 -7.23 -1.99 12.78
C GLU A 111 -6.99 -3.28 11.99
N ARG A 112 -8.08 -3.97 11.69
CA ARG A 112 -8.17 -4.99 10.63
C ARG A 112 -8.95 -4.42 9.47
N ARG A 113 -8.32 -4.30 8.30
CA ARG A 113 -8.95 -3.82 7.07
C ARG A 113 -8.91 -4.91 6.02
N ALA A 114 -10.05 -5.17 5.39
CA ALA A 114 -10.14 -5.99 4.19
C ALA A 114 -10.22 -5.10 2.95
N LEU A 115 -9.44 -5.44 1.93
CA LEU A 115 -9.58 -4.92 0.57
C LEU A 115 -10.05 -6.06 -0.32
N GLU A 116 -11.14 -5.83 -1.05
CA GLU A 116 -11.82 -6.86 -1.83
C GLU A 116 -11.71 -6.52 -3.33
N TYR A 117 -11.38 -7.53 -4.13
CA TYR A 117 -11.18 -7.41 -5.56
C TYR A 117 -11.87 -8.55 -6.29
N ARG A 118 -12.29 -8.27 -7.53
CA ARG A 118 -12.71 -9.28 -8.51
C ARG A 118 -11.75 -9.26 -9.68
N ILE A 119 -11.11 -10.38 -9.97
CA ILE A 119 -10.14 -10.52 -11.06
C ILE A 119 -10.74 -11.48 -12.09
N ALA A 120 -10.85 -11.08 -13.35
CA ALA A 120 -11.28 -11.98 -14.42
C ALA A 120 -10.34 -13.20 -14.50
N ALA A 121 -10.89 -14.41 -14.50
CA ALA A 121 -10.17 -15.63 -14.10
C ALA A 121 -9.46 -16.41 -15.22
N ASP A 122 -9.41 -15.92 -16.45
CA ASP A 122 -8.81 -16.72 -17.52
C ASP A 122 -7.30 -16.87 -17.33
N ASN A 123 -6.84 -18.12 -17.25
CA ASN A 123 -5.43 -18.52 -17.17
C ASN A 123 -4.65 -18.04 -15.93
N VAL A 124 -5.30 -17.47 -14.92
CA VAL A 124 -4.62 -17.11 -13.65
C VAL A 124 -4.24 -18.39 -12.90
N LYS A 125 -2.97 -18.47 -12.48
CA LYS A 125 -2.39 -19.57 -11.68
C LYS A 125 -1.86 -19.13 -10.32
N SER A 126 -1.57 -17.84 -10.15
CA SER A 126 -1.24 -17.30 -8.84
C SER A 126 -1.73 -15.88 -8.68
N VAL A 127 -2.09 -15.54 -7.44
CA VAL A 127 -2.37 -14.16 -7.03
C VAL A 127 -1.40 -13.80 -5.92
N ARG A 128 -0.71 -12.67 -6.07
CA ARG A 128 0.28 -12.16 -5.13
C ARG A 128 -0.12 -10.77 -4.64
N ALA A 129 -0.13 -10.61 -3.32
CA ALA A 129 -0.31 -9.35 -2.65
C ALA A 129 1.03 -8.90 -2.04
N GLU A 130 1.40 -7.63 -2.23
CA GLU A 130 2.63 -7.03 -1.71
C GLU A 130 2.33 -5.67 -1.09
N LEU A 131 2.67 -5.50 0.20
CA LEU A 131 2.56 -4.22 0.89
C LEU A 131 3.91 -3.51 0.88
N TYR A 132 3.93 -2.31 0.34
CA TYR A 132 5.10 -1.45 0.27
C TYR A 132 4.97 -0.27 1.23
N PHE A 133 6.05 0.08 1.91
CA PHE A 133 6.19 1.27 2.73
C PHE A 133 7.13 2.27 2.06
N ASN A 134 6.78 3.55 2.12
CA ASN A 134 7.60 4.64 1.63
C ASN A 134 7.91 5.63 2.73
N LEU A 135 9.19 6.02 2.78
CA LEU A 135 9.65 7.11 3.61
C LEU A 135 9.13 8.46 3.11
N LEU A 136 8.91 8.64 1.81
CA LEU A 136 8.56 9.91 1.20
C LEU A 136 7.29 9.79 0.36
N SER A 137 6.59 10.90 0.15
CA SER A 137 5.48 10.94 -0.80
C SER A 137 6.02 10.87 -2.24
N PRO A 138 5.22 10.38 -3.22
CA PRO A 138 5.66 10.29 -4.62
C PRO A 138 6.15 11.63 -5.20
N GLY A 139 5.53 12.74 -4.80
CA GLY A 139 5.95 14.08 -5.20
C GLY A 139 7.31 14.48 -4.63
N MET A 140 7.60 14.11 -3.37
CA MET A 140 8.90 14.37 -2.74
C MET A 140 10.00 13.53 -3.37
N VAL A 141 9.76 12.26 -3.69
CA VAL A 141 10.74 11.40 -4.38
C VAL A 141 11.23 12.04 -5.68
N LYS A 142 10.33 12.65 -6.46
CA LYS A 142 10.67 13.34 -7.71
C LYS A 142 11.51 14.61 -7.51
N LYS A 143 11.25 15.35 -6.43
CA LYS A 143 11.91 16.64 -6.14
C LYS A 143 13.25 16.44 -5.42
N MET A 144 13.36 15.47 -4.53
CA MET A 144 14.49 15.25 -3.64
C MET A 144 15.58 14.38 -4.30
N LYS A 145 16.09 14.80 -5.45
CA LYS A 145 17.04 14.01 -6.26
C LYS A 145 18.34 13.68 -5.51
N ALA A 146 18.81 14.60 -4.66
CA ALA A 146 20.04 14.46 -3.89
C ALA A 146 19.98 13.41 -2.75
N LEU A 147 18.78 12.94 -2.38
CA LEU A 147 18.67 11.89 -1.36
C LEU A 147 19.14 10.53 -1.91
N PRO A 148 19.76 9.68 -1.07
CA PRO A 148 20.12 8.32 -1.44
C PRO A 148 18.93 7.53 -1.99
N ASP A 149 19.14 6.78 -3.07
CA ASP A 149 18.08 5.95 -3.69
C ASP A 149 17.49 4.95 -2.71
N ALA A 150 18.31 4.40 -1.82
CA ALA A 150 17.86 3.52 -0.76
C ALA A 150 16.78 4.14 0.15
N LEU A 151 16.77 5.47 0.35
CA LEU A 151 15.76 6.18 1.13
C LEU A 151 14.52 6.54 0.31
N LYS A 152 14.67 6.68 -1.01
CA LYS A 152 13.58 7.00 -1.94
C LYS A 152 12.81 5.75 -2.37
N ALA A 153 13.47 4.60 -2.41
CA ALA A 153 12.92 3.35 -2.89
C ALA A 153 11.83 2.79 -1.94
N PRO A 154 10.69 2.30 -2.49
CA PRO A 154 9.71 1.55 -1.73
C PRO A 154 10.33 0.33 -1.05
N LYS A 155 9.90 0.03 0.17
CA LYS A 155 10.32 -1.16 0.92
C LYS A 155 9.16 -2.13 1.00
N ARG A 156 9.33 -3.36 0.50
CA ARG A 156 8.33 -4.42 0.69
C ARG A 156 8.34 -4.88 2.15
N ILE A 157 7.22 -4.70 2.84
CA ILE A 157 7.06 -4.96 4.27
C ILE A 157 6.10 -6.12 4.56
N GLY A 158 5.27 -6.49 3.60
CA GLY A 158 4.40 -7.66 3.70
C GLY A 158 4.22 -8.27 2.32
N TRP A 159 4.03 -9.58 2.26
CA TRP A 159 3.63 -10.25 1.03
C TRP A 159 2.91 -11.56 1.36
N SER A 160 2.04 -11.99 0.46
CA SER A 160 1.39 -13.28 0.48
C SER A 160 1.06 -13.69 -0.95
N GLU A 161 1.04 -14.98 -1.22
CA GLU A 161 0.74 -15.53 -2.54
C GLU A 161 -0.10 -16.80 -2.38
N VAL A 162 -1.13 -16.91 -3.22
CA VAL A 162 -1.99 -18.08 -3.31
C VAL A 162 -1.85 -18.64 -4.72
N GLN A 163 -1.51 -19.92 -4.80
CA GLN A 163 -1.53 -20.70 -6.05
C GLN A 163 -2.93 -21.27 -6.26
N LEU A 164 -3.39 -21.35 -7.51
CA LEU A 164 -4.72 -21.80 -7.92
C LEU A 164 -4.69 -23.15 -8.63
#